data_AF-A0A926PMY8-F1
#
_entry.id   AF-A0A926PMY8-F1
#
_cell.length_a   1.000
_cell.length_b   1.000
_cell.length_c   1.000
_cell.angle_alpha   90.00
_cell.angle_beta   90.00
_cell.angle_gamma   90.00
#
_symmetry.space_group_name_H-M   'P 1'
#
loop_
_entity.id
_entity.type
_entity.pdbx_description
1 polymer ?
#
loop_
_entity_poly.entity_id
_entity_poly.type
_entity_poly.pdbx_seq_one_letter_code
_entity_poly.pdbx_strand_id
1 'polypeptide(L)'
;MDSLCEVFLEQDWDDAQQARQKRDLRVVELEGQGWQCTVGLFYNALTGNRIYLVEATSPPPRSSEPMHHPSRHRSQPRHPQRVTPTKPGSASSENR
;
A
#
# COMPACT_ATOMS: atom_id res chain seq x y z
N MET A 1 7.88 0.86 -8.06
CA MET A 1 7.36 1.86 -7.10
C MET A 1 8.19 3.08 -7.35
N ASP A 2 7.54 4.16 -7.78
CA ASP A 2 8.24 5.39 -8.11
C ASP A 2 8.17 6.32 -6.91
N SER A 3 9.24 7.06 -6.67
CA SER A 3 9.34 8.03 -5.59
C SER A 3 9.84 9.36 -6.13
N LEU A 4 9.28 10.45 -5.62
CA LEU A 4 9.74 11.81 -5.90
C LEU A 4 10.03 12.54 -4.58
N CYS A 5 10.95 13.49 -4.66
CA CYS A 5 11.33 14.36 -3.55
C CYS A 5 11.51 15.77 -4.13
N GLU A 6 10.70 16.71 -3.67
CA GLU A 6 10.73 18.10 -4.14
C GLU A 6 10.94 19.05 -2.94
N VAL A 7 11.76 20.07 -3.15
CA VAL A 7 12.17 21.03 -2.12
C VAL A 7 11.64 22.42 -2.48
N PHE A 8 11.02 23.08 -1.50
CA PHE A 8 10.51 24.44 -1.61
C PHE A 8 11.26 25.30 -0.59
N LEU A 9 12.19 26.13 -1.08
CA LEU A 9 13.01 26.97 -0.20
C LEU A 9 12.30 28.30 0.07
N GLU A 10 12.38 28.79 1.30
CA GLU A 10 11.86 30.12 1.66
C GLU A 10 12.42 31.23 0.76
N GLN A 11 13.70 31.16 0.41
CA GLN A 11 14.39 32.17 -0.41
C GLN A 11 13.96 32.23 -1.88
N ASP A 12 13.27 31.19 -2.37
CA ASP A 12 12.76 31.18 -3.75
C ASP A 12 11.46 32.00 -3.88
N TRP A 13 10.95 32.52 -2.76
CA TRP A 13 9.70 33.27 -2.64
C TRP A 13 9.90 34.52 -1.77
N ASP A 14 8.93 35.44 -1.78
CA ASP A 14 9.04 36.67 -0.98
C ASP A 14 8.93 36.42 0.53
N ASP A 15 8.28 35.32 0.94
CA ASP A 15 8.12 34.95 2.35
C ASP A 15 7.93 33.44 2.57
N ALA A 16 8.10 33.02 3.83
CA ALA A 16 7.95 31.64 4.27
C ALA A 16 6.54 31.05 4.06
N GLN A 17 5.49 31.87 4.12
CA GLN A 17 4.12 31.40 3.88
C GLN A 17 3.93 31.01 2.42
N GLN A 18 4.51 31.74 1.48
CA GLN A 18 4.43 31.39 0.06
C GLN A 18 5.10 30.05 -0.24
N ALA A 19 6.32 29.82 0.26
CA ALA A 19 7.01 28.54 0.10
C ALA A 19 6.18 27.37 0.66
N ARG A 20 5.58 27.58 1.85
CA ARG A 20 4.68 26.62 2.49
C ARG A 20 3.44 26.33 1.64
N GLN A 21 2.78 27.38 1.14
CA GLN A 21 1.57 27.27 0.32
C GLN A 21 1.86 26.55 -1.00
N LYS A 22 3.01 26.84 -1.64
CA LYS A 22 3.42 26.17 -2.87
C LYS A 22 3.65 24.68 -2.67
N ARG A 23 4.31 24.29 -1.58
CA ARG A 23 4.41 22.88 -1.18
C ARG A 23 3.02 22.27 -0.95
N ASP A 24 2.12 22.95 -0.25
CA ASP A 24 0.77 22.43 0.03
C ASP A 24 -0.06 22.23 -1.25
N LEU A 25 0.00 23.17 -2.19
CA LEU A 25 -0.62 23.00 -3.50
C LEU A 25 -0.04 21.79 -4.23
N ARG A 26 1.28 21.59 -4.15
CA ARG A 26 1.92 20.43 -4.77
C ARG A 26 1.47 19.10 -4.16
N VAL A 27 1.32 19.03 -2.84
CA VAL A 27 0.79 17.85 -2.15
C VAL A 27 -0.61 17.52 -2.69
N VAL A 28 -1.50 18.51 -2.77
CA VAL A 28 -2.87 18.32 -3.28
C VAL A 28 -2.86 17.81 -4.73
N GLU A 29 -1.98 18.35 -5.59
CA GLU A 29 -1.84 17.87 -6.96
C GLU A 29 -1.38 16.41 -7.04
N LEU A 30 -0.42 16.01 -6.21
CA LEU A 30 0.14 14.66 -6.18
C LEU A 30 -0.84 13.65 -5.59
N GLU A 31 -1.52 14.01 -4.51
CA GLU A 31 -2.59 13.20 -3.92
C GLU A 31 -3.76 13.02 -4.90
N GLY A 32 -4.11 14.07 -5.65
CA GLY A 32 -5.09 14.00 -6.75
C GLY A 32 -4.71 13.04 -7.87
N GLN A 33 -3.41 12.78 -8.05
CA GLN A 33 -2.87 11.78 -8.98
C GLN A 33 -2.72 10.39 -8.35
N GLY A 34 -3.11 10.22 -7.08
CA GLY A 34 -3.05 8.95 -6.35
C GLY A 34 -1.70 8.65 -5.71
N TRP A 35 -0.79 9.64 -5.61
CA TRP A 35 0.45 9.49 -4.85
C TRP A 35 0.18 9.59 -3.35
N GLN A 36 1.00 8.88 -2.56
CA GLN A 36 1.03 9.06 -1.11
C GLN A 36 2.12 10.05 -0.76
N CYS A 37 1.77 11.16 -0.11
CA CYS A 37 2.70 12.24 0.20
C CYS A 37 3.04 12.29 1.70
N THR A 38 4.29 12.66 2.00
CA THR A 38 4.78 13.03 3.32
C THR A 38 5.42 14.41 3.23
N VAL A 39 5.16 15.28 4.21
CA VAL A 39 5.69 16.63 4.24
C VAL A 39 6.70 16.82 5.37
N GLY A 40 7.75 17.58 5.10
CA GLY A 40 8.78 17.93 6.06
C GLY A 40 8.97 19.44 6.17
N LEU A 41 9.39 19.90 7.34
CA LEU A 41 9.89 21.26 7.58
C LEU A 41 11.26 21.16 8.24
N PHE A 42 12.26 21.72 7.57
CA PHE A 42 13.63 21.78 8.04
C PHE A 42 14.09 23.23 8.11
N TYR A 43 15.18 23.45 8.85
CA TYR A 43 15.82 24.74 8.98
C TYR A 43 17.28 24.60 8.58
N ASN A 44 17.74 25.49 7.71
CA ASN A 44 19.16 25.58 7.39
C ASN A 44 19.87 26.33 8.52
N ALA A 45 20.74 25.64 9.27
CA ALA A 45 21.45 26.22 10.42
C ALA A 45 22.44 27.34 10.03
N LEU A 46 22.90 27.37 8.78
CA LEU A 46 23.85 28.37 8.29
C LEU A 46 23.14 29.66 7.83
N THR A 47 22.01 29.52 7.14
CA THR A 47 21.29 30.68 6.57
C THR A 47 20.09 31.12 7.41
N GLY A 48 19.63 30.29 8.34
CA GLY A 48 18.40 30.52 9.11
C GLY A 48 17.10 30.26 8.34
N ASN A 49 17.18 29.96 7.05
CA ASN A 49 16.02 29.83 6.17
C ASN A 49 15.26 28.52 6.40
N ARG A 50 13.93 28.56 6.22
CA ARG A 50 13.09 27.37 6.22
C ARG A 50 13.17 26.63 4.89
N ILE A 51 13.07 25.31 4.98
CA ILE A 51 13.04 24.39 3.85
C ILE A 51 11.79 23.53 4.01
N TYR A 52 10.89 23.60 3.04
CA TYR A 52 9.66 22.83 3.00
C TYR A 52 9.84 21.67 2.02
N LEU A 53 9.73 20.43 2.50
CA LEU A 53 9.95 19.22 1.71
C LEU A 53 8.62 18.54 1.41
N VAL A 54 8.48 17.98 0.22
CA VAL A 54 7.49 16.94 -0.08
C VAL A 54 8.19 15.70 -0.60
N GLU A 55 7.87 14.56 -0.01
CA GLU A 55 8.25 13.24 -0.49
C GLU A 55 6.97 12.54 -0.91
N ALA A 56 6.94 11.96 -2.10
CA ALA A 56 5.77 11.20 -2.53
C ALA A 56 6.15 9.86 -3.15
N THR A 57 5.34 8.86 -2.89
CA THR A 57 5.51 7.50 -3.41
C THR A 57 4.25 7.06 -4.15
N SER A 58 4.43 6.52 -5.36
CA SER A 58 3.33 5.94 -6.12
C SER A 58 2.96 4.58 -5.53
N PRO A 59 1.65 4.27 -5.39
CA PRO A 59 1.22 2.95 -4.97
C PRO A 59 1.70 1.92 -5.99
N PRO A 60 1.95 0.67 -5.57
CA PRO A 60 2.32 -0.37 -6.52
C PRO A 60 1.19 -0.50 -7.55
N PRO A 61 1.51 -0.73 -8.84
CA PRO A 61 0.49 -1.06 -9.81
C PRO A 61 -0.28 -2.25 -9.25
N ARG A 62 -1.60 -2.08 -9.07
CA ARG A 62 -2.46 -3.18 -8.66
C ARG A 62 -2.18 -4.30 -9.66
N SER A 63 -1.57 -5.39 -9.20
CA SER A 63 -1.41 -6.59 -10.03
C SER A 63 -2.82 -7.03 -10.38
N SER A 64 -3.25 -6.64 -11.57
CA SER A 64 -4.48 -7.12 -12.15
C SER A 64 -4.29 -8.60 -12.46
N GLU A 65 -5.28 -9.38 -12.00
CA GLU A 65 -5.63 -10.74 -12.37
C GLU A 65 -5.10 -11.90 -11.52
N PRO A 66 -6.03 -12.83 -11.20
CA PRO A 66 -6.03 -14.03 -12.03
C PRO A 66 -7.25 -14.04 -12.96
N MET A 67 -6.97 -14.09 -14.25
CA MET A 67 -7.90 -14.41 -15.31
C MET A 67 -8.53 -15.75 -14.92
N HIS A 68 -9.82 -15.73 -14.55
CA HIS A 68 -10.58 -16.97 -14.39
C HIS A 68 -10.69 -17.61 -15.76
N HIS A 69 -9.69 -18.39 -16.16
CA HIS A 69 -9.86 -19.37 -17.20
C HIS A 69 -10.92 -20.35 -16.71
N PRO A 70 -12.06 -20.52 -17.41
CA PRO A 70 -12.97 -21.60 -17.10
C PRO A 70 -12.23 -22.89 -17.44
N SER A 71 -11.69 -23.54 -16.41
CA SER A 71 -11.10 -24.86 -16.53
C SER A 71 -12.18 -25.81 -17.01
N ARG A 72 -12.14 -26.17 -18.30
CA ARG A 72 -12.91 -27.30 -18.85
C ARG A 72 -12.30 -28.59 -18.32
N HIS A 73 -12.49 -28.88 -17.02
CA HIS A 73 -12.27 -30.21 -16.50
C HIS A 73 -13.44 -31.10 -16.94
N ARG A 74 -13.18 -31.75 -18.08
CA ARG A 74 -13.85 -32.94 -18.58
C ARG A 74 -14.17 -33.90 -17.44
N SER A 75 -15.45 -34.03 -17.11
CA SER A 75 -15.98 -35.05 -16.21
C SER A 75 -15.68 -36.43 -16.79
N GLN A 76 -14.79 -37.20 -16.17
CA GLN A 76 -14.68 -38.64 -16.38
C GLN A 76 -15.38 -39.40 -15.25
N PRO A 77 -16.09 -40.52 -15.55
CA PRO A 77 -16.99 -41.17 -14.60
C PRO A 77 -16.34 -42.26 -13.75
N ARG A 78 -16.83 -42.35 -12.51
CA ARG A 78 -17.01 -43.50 -11.59
C ARG A 78 -15.90 -44.56 -11.49
N HIS A 79 -15.28 -44.61 -10.31
CA HIS A 79 -14.86 -45.87 -9.69
C HIS A 79 -15.18 -45.82 -8.18
N PRO A 80 -16.05 -46.69 -7.63
CA PRO A 80 -16.23 -46.75 -6.19
C PRO A 80 -15.06 -47.53 -5.58
N GLN A 81 -14.23 -46.86 -4.78
CA GLN A 81 -13.26 -47.53 -3.92
C GLN A 81 -13.95 -48.02 -2.64
N ARG A 82 -13.75 -49.31 -2.40
CA ARG A 82 -14.22 -50.13 -1.28
C ARG A 82 -13.75 -49.55 0.05
N VAL A 83 -14.66 -49.08 0.89
CA VAL A 83 -14.36 -48.60 2.25
C VAL A 83 -14.25 -49.80 3.18
N THR A 84 -13.06 -50.02 3.75
CA THR A 84 -12.81 -50.96 4.85
C THR A 84 -13.28 -50.35 6.18
N PRO A 85 -13.82 -51.14 7.12
CA PRO A 85 -14.37 -50.61 8.37
C PRO A 85 -13.27 -50.46 9.42
N THR A 86 -13.08 -49.23 9.94
CA THR A 86 -12.27 -49.01 11.15
C THR A 86 -13.18 -48.56 12.29
N LYS A 87 -13.19 -49.41 13.32
CA LYS A 87 -13.92 -49.36 14.59
C LYS A 87 -13.67 -48.05 15.36
N PRO A 88 -14.67 -47.42 16.01
CA PRO A 88 -14.43 -46.26 16.87
C PRO A 88 -13.80 -46.70 18.19
N GLY A 89 -12.64 -46.11 18.50
CA GLY A 89 -11.96 -46.22 19.78
C GLY A 89 -12.69 -45.43 20.88
N SER A 90 -12.67 -46.03 22.06
CA SER A 90 -13.23 -45.58 23.33
C SER A 90 -12.81 -44.16 23.73
N ALA A 91 -13.75 -43.41 24.32
CA ALA A 91 -13.44 -42.35 25.27
C ALA A 91 -14.29 -42.58 26.53
N SER A 92 -13.58 -42.77 27.64
CA SER A 92 -14.06 -43.02 28.99
C SER A 92 -14.84 -41.84 29.59
N SER A 93 -15.72 -42.21 30.52
CA SER A 93 -15.98 -41.58 31.82
C SER A 93 -16.01 -40.05 31.93
N GLU A 94 -17.17 -39.52 32.33
CA GLU A 94 -17.19 -38.61 33.48
C GLU A 94 -18.48 -38.76 34.28
N ASN A 95 -18.35 -38.46 35.57
CA ASN A 95 -19.10 -38.97 36.70
C ASN A 95 -19.78 -37.79 37.40
N ARG A 96 -21.12 -37.76 37.51
CA ARG A 96 -21.83 -37.18 38.66
C ARG A 96 -23.33 -37.45 38.63
#